data_AF-A0A7C4J5P5-F1
#
_entry.id   AF-A0A7C4J5P5-F1
#
_cell.length_a   1.000
_cell.length_b   1.000
_cell.length_c   1.000
_cell.angle_alpha   90.00
_cell.angle_beta   90.00
_cell.angle_gamma   90.00
#
_symmetry.space_group_name_H-M   'P 1'
#
loop_
_entity.id
_entity.type
_entity.pdbx_description
1 polymer ?
#
loop_
_entity_poly.entity_id
_entity_poly.type
_entity_poly.pdbx_seq_one_letter_code
_entity_poly.pdbx_strand_id
1 'polypeptide(L)'
;GAWIFHVTLGAILLRHLRYFTYPVPDMVVALQPVAMFFGYAFGLTALYLFGRRLALPRALYISNLPDYFALALMAAIAGTGILMTYWVRVDLVEVKAFMLGLLTLNPIAPPQHPLFLLHFSLVLVLLLYFPFSKLLHAGGIFMSPSRNQPFQVQVRGKRYVNPWDGA
;
A
#
# COMPACT_ATOMS: atom_id res chain seq x y z
N GLY A 1 4.66 11.36 -11.36
CA GLY A 1 3.77 11.32 -10.19
C GLY A 1 3.31 9.90 -9.88
N ALA A 2 2.29 9.41 -10.59
CA ALA A 2 1.62 8.14 -10.26
C ALA A 2 2.57 6.93 -10.25
N TRP A 3 3.43 6.74 -11.27
CA TRP A 3 4.38 5.62 -11.30
C TRP A 3 5.33 5.60 -10.09
N ILE A 4 5.89 6.76 -9.74
CA ILE A 4 6.80 6.89 -8.59
C ILE A 4 6.07 6.53 -7.29
N PHE A 5 4.82 6.99 -7.12
CA PHE A 5 3.99 6.61 -5.98
C PHE A 5 3.81 5.09 -5.87
N HIS A 6 3.52 4.40 -6.97
CA HIS A 6 3.32 2.94 -6.96
C HIS A 6 4.63 2.17 -6.71
N VAL A 7 5.73 2.59 -7.32
CA VAL A 7 7.05 1.94 -7.13
C VAL A 7 7.51 2.09 -5.68
N THR A 8 7.39 3.30 -5.13
CA THR A 8 7.77 3.57 -3.74
C THR A 8 6.85 2.87 -2.74
N LEU A 9 5.53 2.82 -3.00
CA LEU A 9 4.58 2.01 -2.23
C LEU A 9 4.98 0.53 -2.23
N GLY A 10 5.27 -0.04 -3.40
CA GLY A 10 5.72 -1.43 -3.53
C GLY A 10 7.00 -1.71 -2.75
N ALA A 11 8.00 -0.82 -2.85
CA ALA A 11 9.24 -0.94 -2.08
C ALA A 11 9.01 -0.88 -0.55
N ILE A 12 8.09 -0.02 -0.09
CA ILE A 12 7.73 0.05 1.33
C ILE A 12 7.04 -1.23 1.79
N LEU A 13 6.12 -1.78 1.00
CA LEU A 13 5.46 -3.05 1.33
C LEU A 13 6.48 -4.21 1.42
N LEU A 14 7.43 -4.27 0.48
CA LEU A 14 8.53 -5.24 0.53
C LEU A 14 9.38 -5.08 1.80
N ARG A 15 9.67 -3.84 2.21
CA ARG A 15 10.37 -3.57 3.47
C ARG A 15 9.57 -4.07 4.68
N HIS A 16 8.25 -3.86 4.68
CA HIS A 16 7.39 -4.29 5.80
C HIS A 16 7.37 -5.81 5.97
N LEU A 17 7.56 -6.58 4.89
CA LEU A 17 7.63 -8.04 4.94
C LEU A 17 8.67 -8.58 5.93
N ARG A 18 9.72 -7.80 6.23
CA ARG A 18 10.73 -8.10 7.26
C ARG A 18 10.13 -8.39 8.64
N TYR A 19 9.04 -7.71 9.01
CA TYR A 19 8.40 -7.85 10.31
C TYR A 19 7.47 -9.06 10.39
N PHE A 20 7.02 -9.57 9.23
CA PHE A 20 6.09 -10.70 9.13
C PHE A 20 6.80 -12.04 8.89
N THR A 21 8.10 -12.04 8.61
CA THR A 21 8.85 -13.25 8.21
C THR A 21 10.09 -13.49 9.07
N TYR A 22 10.34 -14.76 9.39
CA TYR A 22 11.55 -15.22 10.06
C TYR A 22 11.92 -16.62 9.52
N PRO A 23 13.12 -16.82 8.92
CA PRO A 23 14.16 -15.81 8.62
C PRO A 23 13.70 -14.76 7.61
N VAL A 24 14.38 -13.61 7.56
CA VAL A 24 14.03 -12.52 6.62
C VAL A 24 14.54 -12.89 5.22
N PRO A 25 13.73 -12.82 4.16
CA PRO A 25 14.18 -13.12 2.80
C PRO A 25 15.33 -12.22 2.34
N ASP A 26 16.29 -12.77 1.61
CA ASP A 26 17.50 -12.05 1.16
C ASP A 26 17.18 -10.80 0.32
N MET A 27 16.14 -10.84 -0.51
CA MET A 27 15.68 -9.69 -1.30
C MET A 27 15.27 -8.51 -0.40
N VAL A 28 14.67 -8.79 0.76
CA VAL A 28 14.25 -7.76 1.73
C VAL A 28 15.48 -7.19 2.43
N VAL A 29 16.48 -8.02 2.73
CA VAL A 29 17.76 -7.59 3.30
C VAL A 29 18.50 -6.67 2.33
N ALA A 30 18.59 -7.05 1.05
CA ALA A 30 19.23 -6.25 0.01
C ALA A 30 18.58 -4.87 -0.18
N LEU A 31 17.27 -4.75 0.06
CA LEU A 31 16.53 -3.49 -0.07
C LEU A 31 16.76 -2.54 1.12
N GLN A 32 17.16 -3.03 2.30
CA GLN A 32 17.29 -2.24 3.53
C GLN A 32 18.06 -0.91 3.39
N PRO A 33 19.24 -0.85 2.74
CA PRO A 33 20.00 0.40 2.66
C PRO A 33 19.25 1.50 1.88
N VAL A 34 18.46 1.13 0.88
CA VAL A 34 17.71 2.09 0.03
C VAL A 34 16.28 2.29 0.54
N ALA A 35 15.80 1.42 1.43
CA ALA A 35 14.43 1.40 1.90
C ALA A 35 14.00 2.69 2.63
N MET A 36 14.95 3.47 3.15
CA MET A 36 14.66 4.79 3.73
C MET A 36 14.36 5.84 2.65
N PHE A 37 15.13 5.85 1.56
CA PHE A 37 14.91 6.74 0.43
C PHE A 37 13.51 6.56 -0.16
N PHE A 38 13.06 5.30 -0.29
CA PHE A 38 11.70 5.00 -0.74
C PHE A 38 10.61 5.51 0.22
N GLY A 39 10.87 5.52 1.53
CA GLY A 39 9.99 6.11 2.54
C GLY A 39 9.74 7.60 2.29
N TYR A 40 10.81 8.38 2.15
CA TYR A 40 10.72 9.81 1.85
C TYR A 40 10.09 10.08 0.48
N ALA A 41 10.51 9.33 -0.55
CA ALA A 41 9.96 9.48 -1.90
C ALA A 41 8.46 9.17 -1.94
N PHE A 42 7.99 8.18 -1.18
CA PHE A 42 6.57 7.88 -1.06
C PHE A 42 5.80 9.00 -0.37
N GLY A 43 6.28 9.48 0.78
CA GLY A 43 5.65 10.60 1.50
C GLY A 43 5.55 11.85 0.63
N LEU A 44 6.64 12.21 -0.05
CA LEU A 44 6.69 13.37 -0.94
C LEU A 44 5.75 13.22 -2.14
N THR A 45 5.72 12.02 -2.76
CA THR A 45 4.83 11.78 -3.91
C THR A 45 3.36 11.71 -3.52
N ALA A 46 3.03 11.21 -2.32
CA ALA A 46 1.69 11.25 -1.77
C ALA A 46 1.23 12.70 -1.55
N LEU A 47 2.06 13.54 -0.91
CA LEU A 47 1.79 14.97 -0.70
C LEU A 47 1.65 15.73 -2.02
N TYR A 48 2.54 15.46 -2.99
CA TYR A 48 2.46 16.05 -4.33
C TYR A 48 1.15 15.66 -5.03
N LEU A 49 0.74 14.39 -5.00
CA LEU A 49 -0.51 13.95 -5.62
C LEU A 49 -1.73 14.54 -4.92
N PHE A 50 -1.69 14.70 -3.60
CA PHE A 50 -2.73 15.36 -2.81
C PHE A 50 -2.84 16.85 -3.20
N GLY A 51 -1.73 17.59 -3.20
CA GLY A 51 -1.70 19.01 -3.60
C GLY A 51 -2.13 19.22 -5.06
N ARG A 52 -1.68 18.35 -5.97
CA ARG A 52 -2.11 18.38 -7.38
C ARG A 52 -3.62 18.17 -7.53
N ARG A 53 -4.24 17.35 -6.68
CA ARG A 53 -5.68 17.09 -6.71
C ARG A 53 -6.48 18.31 -6.23
N LEU A 54 -5.95 19.05 -5.25
CA LEU A 54 -6.54 20.31 -4.77
C LEU A 54 -6.35 21.48 -5.76
N ALA A 55 -5.23 21.53 -6.47
CA ALA A 55 -4.91 22.64 -7.38
C ALA A 55 -5.58 22.55 -8.75
N LEU A 56 -6.02 21.35 -9.19
CA LEU A 56 -6.60 21.14 -10.51
C LEU A 56 -8.14 21.18 -10.48
N PRO A 57 -8.81 22.17 -11.11
CA PRO A 57 -10.27 22.29 -11.09
C PRO A 57 -10.99 21.05 -11.64
N ARG A 58 -10.41 20.43 -12.68
CA ARG A 58 -10.91 19.19 -13.27
C ARG A 58 -10.83 18.00 -12.32
N ALA A 59 -9.79 17.95 -11.49
CA ALA A 59 -9.64 16.90 -10.49
C ALA A 59 -10.57 17.16 -9.28
N LEU A 60 -10.75 18.40 -8.86
CA LEU A 60 -11.72 18.79 -7.84
C LEU A 60 -13.15 18.39 -8.23
N TYR A 61 -13.53 18.60 -9.50
CA TYR A 61 -14.89 18.34 -9.98
C TYR A 61 -15.24 16.84 -10.11
N ILE A 62 -14.24 15.98 -10.33
CA ILE A 62 -14.41 14.53 -10.56
C ILE A 62 -14.06 13.70 -9.30
N SER A 63 -13.29 14.28 -8.37
CA SER A 63 -12.83 13.55 -7.18
C SER A 63 -13.90 13.56 -6.09
N ASN A 64 -14.31 12.36 -5.67
CA ASN A 64 -15.16 12.21 -4.50
C ASN A 64 -14.34 12.31 -3.20
N LEU A 65 -14.99 12.68 -2.09
CA LEU A 65 -14.39 12.76 -0.75
C LEU A 65 -13.54 11.53 -0.33
N PRO A 66 -13.93 10.28 -0.66
CA PRO A 66 -13.14 9.10 -0.33
C PRO A 66 -11.74 9.06 -0.97
N ASP A 67 -11.56 9.69 -2.14
CA ASP A 67 -10.25 9.73 -2.81
C ASP A 67 -9.23 10.58 -2.06
N TYR A 68 -9.68 11.66 -1.42
CA TYR A 68 -8.83 12.53 -0.60
C TYR A 68 -8.49 11.86 0.72
N PHE A 69 -9.46 11.18 1.33
CA PHE A 69 -9.26 10.43 2.56
C PHE A 69 -8.19 9.35 2.39
N ALA A 70 -8.25 8.57 1.30
CA ALA A 70 -7.26 7.53 1.03
C ALA A 70 -5.84 8.10 0.91
N LEU A 71 -5.65 9.18 0.15
CA LEU A 71 -4.35 9.83 -0.02
C LEU A 71 -3.83 10.46 1.27
N ALA A 72 -4.70 11.13 2.04
CA ALA A 72 -4.35 11.73 3.32
C ALA A 72 -3.96 10.68 4.35
N LEU A 73 -4.72 9.58 4.45
CA LEU A 73 -4.43 8.45 5.32
C LEU A 73 -3.07 7.83 4.98
N MET A 74 -2.81 7.63 3.69
CA MET A 74 -1.54 7.09 3.21
C MET A 74 -0.34 8.02 3.55
N ALA A 75 -0.52 9.33 3.38
CA ALA A 75 0.49 10.31 3.74
C ALA A 75 0.75 10.36 5.26
N ALA A 76 -0.30 10.23 6.08
CA ALA A 76 -0.18 10.16 7.53
C ALA A 76 0.57 8.88 7.99
N ILE A 77 0.29 7.73 7.36
CA ILE A 77 1.01 6.47 7.61
C ILE A 77 2.49 6.62 7.24
N ALA A 78 2.79 7.22 6.08
CA ALA A 78 4.16 7.48 5.66
C ALA A 78 4.90 8.39 6.64
N GLY A 79 4.26 9.49 7.07
CA GLY A 79 4.84 10.46 8.02
C GLY A 79 5.12 9.83 9.38
N THR A 80 4.16 9.11 9.96
CA THR A 80 4.34 8.41 11.24
C THR A 80 5.41 7.32 11.14
N GLY A 81 5.49 6.57 10.03
CA GLY A 81 6.51 5.56 9.80
C GLY A 81 7.93 6.14 9.72
N ILE A 82 8.10 7.28 9.04
CA ILE A 82 9.38 8.01 8.99
C ILE A 82 9.75 8.53 10.38
N LEU A 83 8.78 9.09 11.11
CA LEU A 83 8.99 9.66 12.45
C LEU A 83 9.49 8.60 13.44
N MET A 84 8.89 7.39 13.43
CA MET A 84 9.34 6.28 14.26
C MET A 84 10.75 5.79 13.92
N THR A 85 11.13 5.87 12.64
CA THR A 85 12.46 5.43 12.19
C THR A 85 13.55 6.41 12.64
N TYR A 86 13.29 7.73 12.59
CA TYR A 86 14.32 8.75 12.82
C TYR A 86 14.36 9.28 14.26
N TRP A 87 13.19 9.55 14.87
CA TRP A 87 13.13 10.32 16.11
C TRP A 87 13.01 9.46 17.36
N VAL A 88 12.29 8.35 17.27
CA VAL A 88 11.86 7.60 18.45
C VAL A 88 12.61 6.28 18.63
N ARG A 89 13.23 5.73 17.57
CA ARG A 89 13.91 4.42 17.58
C ARG A 89 13.12 3.37 18.35
N VAL A 90 11.89 3.11 17.90
CA VAL A 90 11.05 2.03 18.46
C VAL A 90 11.82 0.71 18.38
N ASP A 91 11.74 -0.11 19.43
CA ASP A 91 12.42 -1.40 19.48
C ASP A 91 11.89 -2.33 18.37
N LEU A 92 12.76 -2.61 17.40
CA LEU A 92 12.45 -3.44 16.25
C LEU A 92 12.20 -4.91 16.64
N VAL A 93 12.78 -5.36 17.75
CA VAL A 93 12.63 -6.72 18.28
C VAL A 93 11.22 -6.88 18.85
N GLU A 94 10.75 -5.94 19.66
CA GLU A 94 9.40 -5.96 20.22
C GLU A 94 8.34 -5.89 19.13
N VAL A 95 8.50 -4.98 18.16
CA VAL A 95 7.59 -4.88 17.00
C VAL A 95 7.54 -6.21 16.24
N LYS A 96 8.71 -6.81 15.97
CA LYS A 96 8.76 -8.08 15.24
C LYS A 96 8.12 -9.22 16.03
N ALA A 97 8.38 -9.31 17.33
CA ALA A 97 7.77 -10.30 18.20
C ALA A 97 6.24 -10.16 18.20
N PHE A 98 5.72 -8.94 18.36
CA PHE A 98 4.30 -8.65 18.29
C PHE A 98 3.66 -9.09 16.96
N MET A 99 4.27 -8.71 15.83
CA MET A 99 3.74 -9.05 14.50
C MET A 99 3.77 -10.56 14.21
N LEU A 100 4.83 -11.27 14.63
CA LEU A 100 4.91 -12.73 14.50
C LEU A 100 3.94 -13.44 15.46
N GLY A 101 3.74 -12.91 16.66
CA GLY A 101 2.74 -13.41 17.61
C GLY A 101 1.33 -13.33 17.03
N LEU A 102 1.00 -12.21 16.37
CA LEU A 102 -0.28 -12.05 15.68
C LEU A 102 -0.47 -13.06 14.55
N LEU A 103 0.57 -13.31 13.74
CA LEU A 103 0.52 -14.29 12.64
C LEU A 103 0.42 -15.74 13.14
N THR A 104 1.10 -16.07 14.23
CA THR A 104 1.09 -17.41 14.83
C THR A 104 -0.08 -17.64 15.78
N LEU A 105 -1.01 -16.67 15.87
CA LEU A 105 -2.16 -16.67 16.79
C LEU A 105 -1.77 -16.83 18.27
N ASN A 106 -0.55 -16.43 18.63
CA ASN A 106 -0.02 -16.37 19.99
C ASN A 106 0.23 -14.90 20.36
N PRO A 107 -0.79 -14.18 20.87
CA PRO A 107 -0.72 -12.74 21.05
C PRO A 107 0.34 -12.37 22.10
N ILE A 108 1.25 -11.49 21.71
CA ILE A 108 2.25 -10.86 22.59
C ILE A 108 1.78 -9.42 22.85
N ALA A 109 2.19 -8.83 23.98
CA ALA A 109 1.88 -7.44 24.27
C ALA A 109 2.44 -6.50 23.18
N PRO A 110 1.65 -5.52 22.68
CA PRO A 110 2.16 -4.57 21.71
C PRO A 110 3.18 -3.62 22.37
N PRO A 111 4.16 -3.11 21.61
CA PRO A 111 5.00 -2.01 22.04
C PRO A 111 4.15 -0.83 22.52
N GLN A 112 4.41 -0.35 23.74
CA GLN A 112 3.60 0.71 24.37
C GLN A 112 3.93 2.11 23.84
N HIS A 113 4.78 2.21 22.81
CA HIS A 113 5.18 3.49 22.28
C HIS A 113 3.99 4.17 21.55
N PRO A 114 3.61 5.41 21.93
CA PRO A 114 2.40 6.06 21.40
C PRO A 114 2.42 6.24 19.88
N LEU A 115 3.58 6.56 19.29
CA LEU A 115 3.69 6.65 17.82
C LEU A 115 3.51 5.30 17.11
N PHE A 116 3.92 4.19 17.74
CA PHE A 116 3.72 2.87 17.16
C PHE A 116 2.23 2.53 17.16
N LEU A 117 1.54 2.75 18.28
CA LEU A 117 0.09 2.55 18.38
C LEU A 117 -0.68 3.44 17.40
N LEU A 118 -0.26 4.70 17.23
CA LEU A 118 -0.83 5.60 16.23
C LEU A 118 -0.59 5.07 14.81
N HIS A 119 0.62 4.68 14.46
CA HIS A 119 0.91 4.15 13.12
C HIS A 119 0.14 2.86 12.85
N PHE A 120 0.16 1.93 13.80
CA PHE A 120 -0.53 0.65 13.70
C PHE A 120 -2.05 0.84 13.54
N SER A 121 -2.66 1.73 14.33
CA SER A 121 -4.08 2.06 14.19
C SER A 121 -4.41 2.71 12.84
N LEU A 122 -3.58 3.63 12.32
CA LEU A 122 -3.76 4.18 10.97
C LEU A 122 -3.71 3.10 9.89
N VAL A 123 -2.81 2.13 10.02
CA VAL A 123 -2.73 0.98 9.10
C VAL A 123 -3.97 0.09 9.22
N LEU A 124 -4.49 -0.15 10.42
CA LEU A 124 -5.75 -0.89 10.61
C LEU A 124 -6.94 -0.18 9.96
N VAL A 125 -7.03 1.16 10.09
CA VAL A 125 -8.05 1.96 9.39
C VAL A 125 -7.89 1.83 7.88
N LEU A 126 -6.64 1.83 7.36
CA LEU A 126 -6.38 1.62 5.94
C LEU A 126 -6.85 0.23 5.48
N LEU A 127 -6.58 -0.82 6.25
CA LEU A 127 -7.01 -2.19 5.94
C LEU A 127 -8.53 -2.33 5.94
N LEU A 128 -9.21 -1.74 6.93
CA LEU A 128 -10.68 -1.73 7.00
C LEU A 128 -11.30 -0.96 5.83
N TYR A 129 -10.66 0.14 5.42
CA TYR A 129 -11.11 0.98 4.31
C TYR A 129 -10.77 0.39 2.93
N PHE A 130 -9.74 -0.47 2.83
CA PHE A 130 -9.24 -1.07 1.59
C PHE A 130 -10.34 -1.71 0.71
N PRO A 131 -11.25 -2.58 1.21
CA PRO A 131 -12.27 -3.22 0.38
C PRO A 131 -13.35 -2.27 -0.15
N PHE A 132 -13.48 -1.07 0.40
CA PHE A 132 -14.48 -0.08 -0.02
C PHE A 132 -13.87 1.02 -0.90
N SER A 133 -12.56 0.94 -1.17
CA SER A 133 -11.80 1.98 -1.84
C SER A 133 -11.39 1.60 -3.26
N LYS A 134 -11.00 2.62 -4.04
CA LYS A 134 -10.31 2.44 -5.33
C LYS A 134 -8.99 1.68 -5.21
N LEU A 135 -8.48 1.48 -3.99
CA LEU A 135 -7.31 0.66 -3.69
C LEU A 135 -7.49 -0.83 -4.05
N LEU A 136 -8.74 -1.32 -4.12
CA LEU A 136 -9.05 -2.68 -4.59
C LEU A 136 -8.53 -2.97 -6.01
N HIS A 137 -8.21 -1.94 -6.80
CA HIS A 137 -7.57 -2.11 -8.10
C HIS A 137 -6.31 -2.99 -8.04
N ALA A 138 -5.57 -2.97 -6.92
CA ALA A 138 -4.42 -3.84 -6.72
C ALA A 138 -4.76 -5.34 -6.84
N GLY A 139 -5.93 -5.76 -6.33
CA GLY A 139 -6.44 -7.13 -6.50
C GLY A 139 -7.01 -7.39 -7.90
N GLY A 140 -7.61 -6.37 -8.52
CA GLY A 140 -8.19 -6.45 -9.87
C GLY A 140 -7.19 -6.75 -10.99
N ILE A 141 -5.88 -6.55 -10.77
CA ILE A 141 -4.81 -6.92 -11.72
C ILE A 141 -4.82 -8.43 -11.99
N PHE A 142 -5.10 -9.25 -10.98
CA PHE A 142 -5.18 -10.71 -11.12
C PHE A 142 -6.44 -11.16 -11.84
N MET A 143 -7.48 -10.32 -11.87
CA MET A 143 -8.73 -10.55 -12.61
C MET A 143 -8.74 -9.87 -13.99
N SER A 144 -7.57 -9.46 -14.50
CA SER A 144 -7.49 -8.76 -15.77
C SER A 144 -7.88 -9.68 -16.94
N PRO A 145 -8.63 -9.15 -17.94
CA PRO A 145 -9.00 -9.90 -19.14
C PRO A 145 -7.80 -10.54 -19.84
N SER A 146 -6.64 -9.87 -19.86
CA SER A 146 -5.41 -10.40 -20.46
C SER A 146 -4.79 -11.60 -19.74
N ARG A 147 -5.15 -11.87 -18.49
CA ARG A 147 -4.66 -13.02 -17.72
C ARG A 147 -5.71 -14.13 -17.60
N ASN A 148 -6.99 -13.76 -17.51
CA ASN A 148 -8.05 -14.71 -17.18
C ASN A 148 -8.97 -15.06 -18.37
N GLN A 149 -8.80 -14.42 -19.53
CA GLN A 149 -9.49 -14.84 -20.75
C GLN A 149 -8.59 -15.78 -21.56
N PRO A 150 -9.11 -16.94 -22.01
CA PRO A 150 -8.36 -17.81 -22.90
C PRO A 150 -7.97 -17.07 -24.19
N PHE A 151 -6.79 -17.41 -24.71
CA PHE A 151 -6.10 -16.79 -25.85
C PHE A 151 -6.97 -16.53 -27.10
N GLN A 152 -8.10 -17.25 -27.24
CA GLN A 152 -9.08 -17.04 -28.32
C GLN A 152 -9.66 -15.61 -28.35
N VAL A 153 -9.73 -14.92 -27.20
CA VAL A 153 -10.26 -13.54 -27.09
C VAL A 153 -9.23 -12.47 -27.51
N GLN A 154 -7.93 -12.81 -27.58
CA GLN A 154 -6.85 -11.84 -27.83
C GLN A 154 -6.14 -12.04 -29.17
N VAL A 155 -6.77 -12.69 -30.16
CA VAL A 155 -6.26 -12.59 -31.53
C VAL A 155 -6.45 -11.14 -31.98
N ARG A 156 -5.34 -10.42 -32.22
CA ARG A 156 -5.35 -9.03 -32.70
C ARG A 156 -6.27 -8.93 -33.93
N GLY A 157 -7.38 -8.19 -33.80
CA GLY A 157 -8.36 -7.99 -34.87
C GLY A 157 -9.65 -8.83 -34.76
N LYS A 158 -9.79 -9.73 -33.77
CA LYS A 158 -11.05 -10.43 -33.49
C LYS A 158 -11.64 -9.92 -32.17
N ARG A 159 -12.84 -9.32 -32.24
CA ARG A 159 -13.63 -8.95 -31.05
C ARG A 159 -14.34 -10.20 -30.54
N TYR A 160 -14.29 -10.45 -29.23
CA TYR A 160 -15.14 -11.46 -28.60
C TYR A 160 -16.60 -11.05 -28.80
N VAL A 161 -17.36 -11.91 -29.48
CA VAL A 161 -18.81 -11.80 -29.60
C VAL A 161 -19.39 -12.67 -28.49
N ASN A 162 -20.19 -12.08 -27.63
CA ASN A 162 -20.83 -12.78 -26.55
C ASN A 162 -21.82 -13.82 -27.12
N PRO A 163 -21.74 -15.11 -26.74
CA PRO A 163 -22.68 -16.13 -27.22
C PRO A 163 -24.14 -15.82 -26.88
N TRP A 164 -24.36 -14.93 -25.92
CA TRP A 164 -25.67 -14.47 -25.45
C TRP A 164 -26.16 -13.19 -26.14
N ASP A 165 -25.37 -12.60 -27.06
CA ASP A 165 -25.81 -11.45 -27.89
C ASP A 165 -26.70 -11.90 -29.07
N GLY A 166 -27.09 -13.17 -29.12
CA GLY A 166 -27.96 -13.76 -30.14
C GLY A 166 -29.09 -14.59 -29.55
N ALA A 167 -30.13 -13.88 -29.06
CA ALA A 167 -31.53 -14.31 -29.03
C ALA A 167 -32.40 -13.07 -29.25
#